data_AF-A0A4Y2PNY1-F1
#
_entry.id   AF-A0A4Y2PNY1-F1
#
_cell.length_a   1.000
_cell.length_b   1.000
_cell.length_c   1.000
_cell.angle_alpha   90.00
_cell.angle_beta   90.00
_cell.angle_gamma   90.00
#
_symmetry.space_group_name_H-M   'P 1'
#
loop_
_entity.id
_entity.type
_entity.pdbx_description
1 polymer ?
#
loop_
_entity_poly.entity_id
_entity_poly.type
_entity_poly.pdbx_seq_one_letter_code
_entity_poly.pdbx_strand_id
1 'polypeptide(L)'
;MEESIVCPICGIFLQEPYIRCVECHHSFCLQCFAKGREYENHKNNHSYTVMRNNFTLLDSDWLAYEEIKLLNAVADHGIGNWSEIAKDVGTRNKLECEEHYLQHYIYNPVSPLPEIQLEETTGEIHHPTPVACTNFSQDPPRPVVGSTMYQEMAGYMPSRGDFSYEHDDFAELDIKELAFEDDDPLWNGEY
;
A
#
# COMPACT_ATOMS: atom_id res chain seq x y z
N MET A 1 -6.25 -15.45 1.24
CA MET A 1 -5.65 -16.60 1.97
C MET A 1 -4.82 -16.01 3.08
N GLU A 2 -5.27 -16.08 4.33
CA GLU A 2 -4.44 -15.68 5.46
C GLU A 2 -3.24 -16.64 5.54
N GLU A 3 -2.03 -16.13 5.35
CA GLU A 3 -0.83 -16.92 5.54
C GLU A 3 -0.69 -17.25 7.02
N SER A 4 -0.96 -18.50 7.37
CA SER A 4 -0.78 -19.01 8.72
C SER A 4 0.70 -19.00 9.11
N ILE A 5 1.08 -18.18 10.09
CA ILE A 5 2.46 -18.05 10.55
C ILE A 5 2.73 -19.15 11.59
N VAL A 6 3.89 -19.81 11.51
CA VAL A 6 4.32 -20.87 12.45
C VAL A 6 5.59 -20.49 13.18
N CYS A 7 5.69 -20.90 14.44
CA CYS A 7 6.93 -20.75 15.20
C CYS A 7 7.99 -21.70 14.65
N PRO A 8 9.18 -21.22 14.21
CA PRO A 8 10.20 -22.09 13.63
C PRO A 8 10.82 -23.06 14.64
N ILE A 9 10.66 -22.80 15.94
CA ILE A 9 11.29 -23.57 17.01
C ILE A 9 10.42 -24.75 17.49
N CYS A 10 9.11 -24.57 17.57
CA CYS A 10 8.19 -25.60 18.05
C CYS A 10 7.16 -26.07 17.01
N GLY A 11 7.09 -25.42 15.85
CA GLY A 11 6.17 -25.77 14.77
C GLY A 11 4.69 -25.43 15.05
N ILE A 12 4.39 -24.76 16.15
CA ILE A 12 3.01 -24.37 16.51
C ILE A 12 2.61 -23.13 15.72
N PHE A 13 1.37 -23.09 15.23
CA PHE A 13 0.76 -21.92 14.62
C PHE A 13 0.72 -20.75 15.61
N LEU A 14 1.22 -19.60 15.17
CA LEU A 14 1.21 -18.38 15.97
C LEU A 14 -0.20 -17.81 15.97
N GLN A 15 -0.70 -17.55 17.17
CA GLN A 15 -1.84 -16.69 17.39
C GLN A 15 -1.35 -15.43 18.09
N GLU A 16 -2.00 -14.31 17.78
CA GLU A 16 -1.71 -13.08 18.49
C GLU A 16 -2.02 -13.21 20.00
N PRO A 17 -1.18 -12.67 20.89
CA PRO A 17 0.06 -11.96 20.59
C PRO A 17 1.26 -12.90 20.36
N TYR A 18 2.10 -12.56 19.39
CA TYR A 18 3.37 -13.24 19.12
C TYR A 18 4.52 -12.24 18.98
N ILE A 19 5.75 -12.74 19.00
CA ILE A 19 6.95 -11.89 18.92
C ILE A 19 7.49 -11.92 17.52
N ARG A 20 7.78 -10.77 16.92
CA ARG A 20 8.52 -10.65 15.67
C ARG A 20 9.87 -10.02 15.96
N CYS A 21 10.95 -10.71 15.62
CA CYS A 21 12.28 -10.15 15.72
C CYS A 21 12.45 -9.02 14.69
N VAL A 22 13.02 -7.87 15.10
CA VAL A 22 13.29 -6.74 14.21
C VAL A 22 14.49 -7.04 13.31
N GLU A 23 15.49 -7.74 13.83
CA GLU A 23 16.76 -7.95 13.12
C GLU A 23 16.71 -9.09 12.11
N CYS A 24 16.00 -10.17 12.41
CA CYS A 24 15.95 -11.35 11.54
C CYS A 24 14.55 -11.68 11.01
N HIS A 25 13.55 -10.85 11.31
CA HIS A 25 12.14 -10.97 10.86
C HIS A 25 11.41 -12.29 11.15
N HIS A 26 12.04 -13.24 11.84
CA HIS A 26 11.42 -14.45 12.35
C HIS A 26 10.37 -14.15 13.43
N SER A 27 9.28 -14.92 13.39
CA SER A 27 8.18 -14.82 14.35
C SER A 27 8.18 -16.01 15.31
N PHE A 28 8.03 -15.74 16.61
CA PHE A 28 8.15 -16.73 17.67
C PHE A 28 6.93 -16.71 18.58
N CYS A 29 6.56 -17.89 19.09
CA CYS A 29 5.56 -17.95 20.15
C CYS A 29 6.15 -17.43 21.46
N LEU A 30 5.28 -16.91 22.33
CA LEU A 30 5.69 -16.36 23.62
C LEU A 30 6.51 -17.34 24.46
N GLN A 31 6.19 -18.64 24.41
CA GLN A 31 6.87 -19.66 25.20
C GLN A 31 8.30 -19.93 24.74
N CYS A 32 8.55 -19.95 23.42
CA CYS A 32 9.89 -20.14 22.88
C CYS A 32 10.76 -18.90 23.10
N PHE A 33 10.18 -17.72 22.89
CA PHE A 33 10.85 -16.45 23.13
C PHE A 33 11.22 -16.25 24.61
N ALA A 34 10.29 -16.48 25.54
CA ALA A 34 10.53 -16.34 26.99
C ALA A 34 11.60 -17.31 27.54
N LYS A 35 11.82 -18.44 26.85
CA LYS A 35 12.91 -19.39 27.18
C LYS A 35 14.25 -18.98 26.57
N GLY A 36 14.31 -17.87 25.83
CA GLY A 36 15.52 -17.38 25.17
C GLY A 36 16.04 -18.34 24.10
N ARG A 37 15.16 -19.06 23.40
CA ARG A 37 15.57 -20.02 22.38
C ARG A 37 16.02 -19.29 21.11
N GLU A 38 17.18 -19.69 20.60
CA GLU A 38 17.76 -19.18 19.37
C GLU A 38 17.41 -20.09 18.18
N TYR A 39 17.34 -19.51 16.98
CA TYR A 39 16.99 -20.24 15.75
C TYR A 39 17.74 -19.65 14.56
N GLU A 40 18.55 -20.47 13.88
CA GLU A 40 19.42 -20.02 12.78
C GLU A 40 20.22 -18.75 13.15
N ASN A 41 19.90 -17.63 12.52
CA ASN A 41 20.56 -16.33 12.72
C ASN A 41 19.90 -15.50 13.85
N HIS A 42 18.81 -15.96 14.45
CA HIS A 42 18.16 -15.28 15.56
C HIS A 42 18.92 -15.50 16.87
N LYS A 43 19.21 -14.41 17.60
CA LYS A 43 19.75 -14.44 18.96
C LYS A 43 18.77 -13.88 19.96
N ASN A 44 18.85 -14.36 21.20
CA ASN A 44 17.93 -13.98 22.27
C ASN A 44 18.08 -12.51 22.74
N ASN A 45 19.12 -11.82 22.29
CA ASN A 45 19.39 -10.42 22.56
C ASN A 45 18.94 -9.49 21.41
N HIS A 46 18.36 -10.04 20.33
CA HIS A 46 17.88 -9.21 19.24
C HIS A 46 16.69 -8.35 19.68
N SER A 47 16.63 -7.16 19.11
CA SER A 47 15.47 -6.27 19.26
C SER A 47 14.22 -6.92 18.67
N TYR A 48 13.07 -6.72 19.31
CA TYR A 48 11.83 -7.39 18.95
C TYR A 48 10.60 -6.48 19.11
N THR A 49 9.55 -6.81 18.38
CA THR A 49 8.24 -6.16 18.45
C THR A 49 7.17 -7.19 18.83
N VAL A 50 6.22 -6.78 19.67
CA VAL A 50 5.06 -7.61 20.04
C VAL A 50 3.94 -7.34 19.06
N MET A 51 3.58 -8.35 18.26
CA MET A 51 2.48 -8.28 17.31
C MET A 51 1.16 -8.57 18.04
N ARG A 52 0.23 -7.62 18.03
CA ARG A 52 -1.11 -7.72 18.65
C ARG A 52 -2.06 -6.70 18.05
N ASN A 53 -3.33 -7.06 17.92
CA ASN A 53 -4.41 -6.17 17.44
C ASN A 53 -5.47 -5.84 18.51
N ASN A 54 -5.13 -5.98 19.79
CA ASN A 54 -6.04 -5.70 20.92
C ASN A 54 -5.90 -4.27 21.48
N PHE A 55 -5.85 -3.28 20.59
CA PHE A 55 -5.73 -1.86 20.94
C PHE A 55 -6.68 -1.03 20.07
N THR A 56 -7.01 0.18 20.49
CA THR A 56 -7.93 1.08 19.79
C THR A 56 -7.20 1.93 18.75
N LEU A 57 -7.79 2.13 17.56
CA LEU A 57 -7.18 2.89 16.45
C LEU A 57 -7.89 4.23 16.18
N LEU A 58 -9.15 4.16 15.74
CA LEU A 58 -9.92 5.32 15.27
C LEU A 58 -10.88 5.83 16.34
N ASP A 59 -11.52 4.91 17.05
CA ASP A 59 -12.39 5.18 18.19
C ASP A 59 -11.86 4.42 19.42
N SER A 60 -12.01 5.03 20.59
CA SER A 60 -11.78 4.38 21.89
C SER A 60 -12.63 3.14 22.13
N ASP A 61 -13.79 3.04 21.46
CA ASP A 61 -14.67 1.90 21.62
C ASP A 61 -14.39 0.77 20.63
N TRP A 62 -13.60 1.00 19.56
CA TRP A 62 -13.32 0.00 18.53
C TRP A 62 -11.87 -0.50 18.58
N LEU A 63 -11.72 -1.84 18.64
CA LEU A 63 -10.41 -2.47 18.65
C LEU A 63 -9.89 -2.68 17.22
N ALA A 64 -8.58 -2.64 17.02
CA ALA A 64 -7.92 -2.78 15.73
C ALA A 64 -8.31 -4.08 15.00
N TYR A 65 -8.49 -5.19 15.73
CA TYR A 65 -8.98 -6.43 15.12
C TYR A 65 -10.44 -6.31 14.64
N GLU A 66 -11.27 -5.50 15.30
CA GLU A 66 -12.66 -5.25 14.88
C GLU A 66 -12.67 -4.41 13.61
N GLU A 67 -11.79 -3.42 13.51
CA GLU A 67 -11.61 -2.61 12.30
C GLU A 67 -11.21 -3.47 11.10
N ILE A 68 -10.23 -4.37 11.28
CA ILE A 68 -9.80 -5.30 10.21
C ILE A 68 -10.98 -6.19 9.79
N LYS A 69 -11.73 -6.74 10.75
CA LYS A 69 -12.91 -7.56 10.44
C LYS A 69 -13.98 -6.78 9.70
N LEU A 70 -14.25 -5.54 10.11
CA LEU A 70 -15.23 -4.68 9.46
C LEU A 70 -14.85 -4.44 8.00
N LEU A 71 -13.58 -4.05 7.74
CA LEU A 71 -13.10 -3.79 6.40
C LEU A 71 -13.10 -5.03 5.51
N ASN A 72 -12.67 -6.18 6.03
CA ASN A 72 -12.73 -7.45 5.30
C ASN A 72 -14.18 -7.83 4.96
N ALA A 73 -15.09 -7.72 5.93
CA ALA A 73 -16.51 -8.03 5.72
C ALA A 73 -17.17 -7.05 4.72
N VAL A 74 -16.81 -5.76 4.75
CA VAL A 74 -17.26 -4.79 3.74
C VAL A 74 -16.73 -5.15 2.36
N ALA A 75 -15.46 -5.58 2.25
CA ALA A 75 -14.88 -6.03 0.99
C ALA A 75 -15.55 -7.30 0.44
N ASP A 76 -15.92 -8.24 1.31
CA ASP A 76 -16.53 -9.52 0.92
C ASP A 76 -18.03 -9.39 0.58
N HIS A 77 -18.79 -8.62 1.36
CA HIS A 77 -20.26 -8.51 1.23
C HIS A 77 -20.73 -7.27 0.47
N GLY A 78 -19.85 -6.30 0.25
CA GLY A 78 -20.16 -5.00 -0.33
C GLY A 78 -20.80 -4.02 0.66
N ILE A 79 -20.58 -2.73 0.42
CA ILE A 79 -21.16 -1.63 1.22
C ILE A 79 -22.70 -1.70 1.13
N GLY A 80 -23.38 -1.51 2.27
CA GLY A 80 -24.84 -1.53 2.37
C GLY A 80 -25.42 -2.86 2.87
N ASN A 81 -24.68 -3.97 2.78
CA ASN A 81 -25.09 -5.25 3.35
C ASN A 81 -24.71 -5.40 4.83
N TRP A 82 -25.08 -4.41 5.65
CA TRP A 82 -24.67 -4.31 7.07
C TRP A 82 -25.13 -5.48 7.95
N SER A 83 -26.14 -6.22 7.50
CA SER A 83 -26.65 -7.39 8.23
C SER A 83 -25.71 -8.59 8.14
N GLU A 84 -25.10 -8.84 6.99
CA GLU A 84 -24.07 -9.88 6.86
C GLU A 84 -22.74 -9.41 7.43
N ILE A 85 -22.39 -8.14 7.21
CA ILE A 85 -21.17 -7.53 7.78
C ILE A 85 -21.12 -7.66 9.31
N ALA A 86 -22.22 -7.33 10.00
CA ALA A 86 -22.28 -7.45 11.46
C ALA A 86 -22.15 -8.90 11.96
N LYS A 87 -22.62 -9.88 11.18
CA LYS A 87 -22.46 -11.30 11.54
C LYS A 87 -21.00 -11.73 11.48
N ASP A 88 -20.27 -11.26 10.47
CA ASP A 88 -18.85 -11.59 10.29
C ASP A 88 -17.95 -10.88 11.31
N VAL A 89 -18.26 -9.62 11.63
CA VAL A 89 -17.60 -8.89 12.73
C VAL A 89 -17.85 -9.61 14.06
N GLY A 90 -19.11 -9.99 14.31
CA GLY A 90 -19.54 -10.84 15.42
C GLY A 90 -19.58 -10.17 16.80
N THR A 91 -18.96 -9.00 16.96
CA THR A 91 -18.92 -8.24 18.22
C THR A 91 -19.82 -6.99 18.21
N ARG A 92 -20.24 -6.54 17.03
CA ARG A 92 -21.00 -5.30 16.81
C ARG A 92 -22.29 -5.54 16.07
N ASN A 93 -23.26 -4.64 16.24
CA ASN A 93 -24.53 -4.71 15.54
C ASN A 93 -24.48 -3.97 14.18
N LYS A 94 -25.49 -4.19 13.33
CA LYS A 94 -25.52 -3.61 11.97
C LYS A 94 -25.49 -2.08 11.95
N LEU A 95 -26.13 -1.43 12.93
CA LEU A 95 -26.20 0.04 12.98
C LEU A 95 -24.86 0.61 13.43
N GLU A 96 -24.23 -0.03 14.42
CA GLU A 96 -22.88 0.33 14.88
C GLU A 96 -21.86 0.19 13.75
N CYS A 97 -21.89 -0.92 12.99
CA CYS A 97 -20.98 -1.12 11.86
C CYS A 97 -21.19 -0.06 10.76
N GLU A 98 -22.44 0.25 10.43
CA GLU A 98 -22.78 1.25 9.42
C GLU A 98 -22.33 2.66 9.84
N GLU A 99 -22.72 3.08 11.05
CA GLU A 99 -22.37 4.40 11.56
C GLU A 99 -20.87 4.57 11.67
N HIS A 100 -20.17 3.58 12.24
CA HIS A 100 -18.71 3.62 12.40
C HIS A 100 -17.99 3.72 11.06
N TYR A 101 -18.36 2.88 10.09
CA TYR A 101 -17.76 2.89 8.76
C TYR A 101 -17.96 4.25 8.07
N LEU A 102 -19.19 4.75 8.07
CA LEU A 102 -19.50 6.03 7.44
C LEU A 102 -18.79 7.20 8.12
N GLN A 103 -18.76 7.24 9.46
CA GLN A 103 -18.12 8.34 10.18
C GLN A 103 -16.60 8.35 10.00
N HIS A 104 -15.93 7.21 10.21
CA HIS A 104 -14.46 7.17 10.31
C HIS A 104 -13.74 6.88 8.99
N TYR A 105 -14.40 6.28 8.00
CA TYR A 105 -13.79 5.94 6.71
C TYR A 105 -14.32 6.79 5.55
N ILE A 106 -15.56 7.29 5.61
CA ILE A 106 -16.17 8.06 4.51
C ILE A 106 -16.19 9.57 4.82
N TYR A 107 -16.79 9.98 5.94
CA TYR A 107 -17.02 11.41 6.22
C TYR A 107 -15.83 12.11 6.86
N ASN A 108 -15.13 11.43 7.77
CA ASN A 108 -13.95 11.96 8.43
C ASN A 108 -12.80 10.95 8.35
N PRO A 109 -12.30 10.64 7.14
CA PRO A 109 -11.14 9.79 7.01
C PRO A 109 -9.97 10.45 7.74
N VAL A 110 -9.40 9.75 8.72
CA VAL A 110 -8.23 10.23 9.45
C VAL A 110 -7.08 10.37 8.45
N SER A 111 -6.81 11.60 8.04
CA SER A 111 -5.68 11.96 7.19
C SER A 111 -4.57 12.57 8.05
N PRO A 112 -3.32 12.09 7.94
CA PRO A 112 -2.91 10.92 7.17
C PRO A 112 -3.28 9.62 7.91
N LEU A 113 -3.40 8.51 7.17
CA LEU A 113 -3.18 7.17 7.74
C LEU A 113 -1.97 7.28 8.68
N PRO A 114 -1.98 6.70 9.91
CA PRO A 114 -0.83 6.81 10.81
C PRO A 114 0.42 6.48 10.01
N GLU A 115 1.32 7.47 9.89
CA GLU A 115 2.57 7.32 9.16
C GLU A 115 3.30 6.16 9.83
N ILE A 116 3.20 4.98 9.21
CA ILE A 116 4.16 3.93 9.46
C ILE A 116 5.44 4.56 8.94
N GLN A 117 6.31 4.99 9.86
CA GLN A 117 7.67 5.37 9.55
C GLN A 117 8.36 4.12 9.01
N LEU A 118 8.12 3.83 7.73
CA LEU A 118 9.00 3.04 6.92
C LEU A 118 10.27 3.87 6.92
N GLU A 119 11.27 3.44 7.67
CA GLU A 119 12.63 3.96 7.52
C GLU A 119 12.87 4.03 6.03
N GLU A 120 13.01 5.26 5.53
CA GLU A 120 13.22 5.56 4.13
C GLU A 120 14.39 4.68 3.68
N THR A 121 14.08 3.59 3.00
CA THR A 121 15.09 2.92 2.22
C THR A 121 15.49 3.97 1.21
N THR A 122 16.71 4.48 1.35
CA THR A 122 17.34 5.51 0.52
C THR A 122 17.51 5.03 -0.93
N GLY A 123 16.40 4.71 -1.58
CA GLY A 123 16.28 4.32 -2.97
C GLY A 123 15.26 5.25 -3.61
N GLU A 124 15.78 6.29 -4.25
CA GLU A 124 15.03 7.30 -4.97
C GLU A 124 14.02 6.66 -5.93
N ILE A 125 12.72 6.80 -5.66
CA ILE A 125 11.68 6.57 -6.67
C ILE A 125 11.72 7.78 -7.60
N HIS A 126 12.53 7.67 -8.66
CA HIS A 126 12.63 8.66 -9.74
C HIS A 126 11.30 8.72 -10.51
N HIS A 127 10.41 9.62 -10.10
CA HIS A 127 9.44 10.19 -11.03
C HIS A 127 10.21 11.12 -11.97
N PRO A 128 10.08 11.01 -13.31
CA PRO A 128 10.79 11.87 -14.23
C PRO A 128 10.24 13.29 -14.10
N THR A 129 10.93 14.11 -13.29
CA THR A 129 10.68 15.53 -13.21
C THR A 129 11.30 16.17 -14.45
N PRO A 130 10.60 17.05 -15.18
CA PRO A 130 11.17 17.71 -16.36
C PRO A 130 12.41 18.52 -15.95
N VAL A 131 13.56 18.15 -16.51
CA VAL A 131 14.83 18.83 -16.23
C VAL A 131 14.80 20.23 -16.83
N ALA A 132 14.72 21.25 -15.97
CA ALA A 132 14.90 22.64 -16.37
C ALA A 132 16.37 22.87 -16.81
N CYS A 133 16.61 22.73 -18.11
CA CYS A 133 17.93 22.88 -18.69
C CYS A 133 18.32 24.36 -18.80
N THR A 134 18.86 24.94 -17.74
CA THR A 134 19.34 26.34 -17.71
C THR A 134 20.73 26.50 -18.34
N ASN A 135 21.45 25.40 -18.58
CA ASN A 135 22.75 25.39 -19.24
C ASN A 135 22.77 24.38 -20.37
N PHE A 136 23.56 24.66 -21.43
CA PHE A 136 23.83 23.75 -22.53
C PHE A 136 24.62 22.52 -22.02
N SER A 137 23.95 21.60 -21.33
CA SER A 137 24.51 20.28 -21.05
C SER A 137 24.66 19.54 -22.39
N GLN A 138 25.86 19.03 -22.64
CA GLN A 138 26.17 18.14 -23.77
C GLN A 138 25.68 16.70 -23.52
N ASP A 139 25.14 16.43 -22.33
CA ASP A 139 24.64 15.13 -21.92
C ASP A 139 23.27 15.28 -21.20
N PRO A 140 22.15 14.77 -21.77
CA PRO A 140 22.05 14.16 -23.09
C PRO A 140 22.28 15.21 -24.20
N PRO A 141 22.89 14.82 -25.33
CA PRO A 141 23.26 15.76 -26.36
C PRO A 141 22.00 16.34 -27.02
N ARG A 142 22.04 17.65 -27.32
CA ARG A 142 20.92 18.40 -27.91
C ARG A 142 21.20 18.74 -29.37
N PRO A 143 21.02 17.80 -30.31
CA PRO A 143 21.21 18.08 -31.72
C PRO A 143 20.23 19.14 -32.21
N VAL A 144 20.65 19.93 -33.19
CA VAL A 144 19.75 20.87 -33.87
C VAL A 144 18.71 20.05 -34.64
N VAL A 145 17.44 20.46 -34.56
CA VAL A 145 16.32 19.80 -35.25
C VAL A 145 16.63 19.68 -36.75
N GLY A 146 16.55 18.46 -37.29
CA GLY A 146 16.86 18.17 -38.70
C GLY A 146 18.34 17.92 -39.02
N SER A 147 19.25 17.96 -38.04
CA SER A 147 20.63 17.50 -38.20
C SER A 147 20.74 15.98 -38.34
N THR A 148 21.86 15.48 -38.88
CA THR A 148 22.13 14.02 -38.98
C THR A 148 22.06 13.33 -37.62
N MET A 149 22.62 13.96 -36.58
CA MET A 149 22.61 13.42 -35.23
C MET A 149 21.20 13.40 -34.61
N TYR A 150 20.31 14.34 -34.96
CA TYR A 150 18.90 14.31 -34.58
C TYR A 150 18.17 13.09 -35.17
N GLN A 151 18.47 12.74 -36.42
CA GLN A 151 17.90 11.56 -37.09
C GLN A 151 18.43 10.25 -36.47
N GLU A 152 19.72 10.20 -36.14
CA GLU A 152 20.35 9.04 -35.48
C GLU A 152 19.78 8.78 -34.08
N MET A 153 19.32 9.83 -33.38
CA MET A 153 18.65 9.74 -32.08
C MET A 153 17.14 9.43 -32.20
N ALA A 154 16.68 8.93 -33.35
CA ALA A 154 15.28 8.57 -33.60
C ALA A 154 14.26 9.69 -33.31
N GLY A 155 14.68 10.96 -33.46
CA GLY A 155 13.81 12.11 -33.17
C GLY A 155 13.61 12.40 -31.69
N TYR A 156 14.50 11.92 -30.81
CA TYR A 156 14.52 12.32 -29.39
C TYR A 156 14.55 13.85 -29.25
N MET A 157 13.70 14.37 -28.37
CA MET A 157 13.46 15.78 -28.12
C MET A 157 13.90 16.11 -26.68
N PRO A 158 15.15 16.55 -26.46
CA PRO A 158 15.74 16.66 -25.12
C PRO A 158 15.03 17.62 -24.18
N SER A 159 14.33 18.63 -24.70
CA SER A 159 13.56 19.58 -23.89
C SER A 159 12.28 18.98 -23.31
N ARG A 160 11.75 17.93 -23.94
CA ARG A 160 10.56 17.19 -23.45
C ARG A 160 10.94 15.90 -22.75
N GLY A 161 12.13 15.37 -23.01
CA GLY A 161 12.54 14.06 -22.53
C GLY A 161 11.84 12.91 -23.26
N ASP A 162 11.34 13.17 -24.48
CA ASP A 162 10.49 12.25 -25.24
C ASP A 162 10.84 12.28 -26.74
N PHE A 163 10.36 11.31 -27.52
CA PHE A 163 10.61 11.19 -28.96
C PHE A 163 9.56 11.92 -29.80
N SER A 164 9.93 12.34 -31.02
CA SER A 164 8.98 12.93 -31.98
C SER A 164 8.05 11.92 -32.62
N TYR A 165 8.36 10.63 -32.46
CA TYR A 165 7.58 9.51 -32.94
C TYR A 165 7.14 8.69 -31.73
N GLU A 166 5.86 8.37 -31.68
CA GLU A 166 5.33 7.46 -30.67
C GLU A 166 5.88 6.06 -30.92
N HIS A 167 6.12 5.31 -29.84
CA HIS A 167 6.58 3.94 -29.96
C HIS A 167 5.50 3.03 -30.55
N ASP A 168 4.22 3.34 -30.30
CA ASP A 168 3.07 2.61 -30.79
C ASP A 168 1.89 3.57 -31.00
N ASP A 169 1.63 3.94 -32.26
CA ASP A 169 0.54 4.83 -32.67
C ASP A 169 -0.87 4.27 -32.33
N PHE A 170 -0.96 3.01 -31.89
CA PHE A 170 -2.22 2.34 -31.54
C PHE A 170 -2.42 2.18 -30.03
N ALA A 171 -1.47 2.57 -29.18
CA ALA A 171 -1.60 2.43 -27.73
C ALA A 171 -2.86 3.14 -27.18
N GLU A 172 -3.27 4.25 -27.80
CA GLU A 172 -4.51 4.96 -27.43
C GLU A 172 -5.80 4.20 -27.81
N LEU A 173 -5.74 3.27 -28.76
CA LEU A 173 -6.92 2.46 -29.14
C LEU A 173 -7.35 1.51 -28.03
N ASP A 174 -6.40 0.98 -27.25
CA ASP A 174 -6.67 0.04 -26.16
C ASP A 174 -7.53 0.67 -25.06
N ILE A 175 -7.46 2.00 -24.91
CA ILE A 175 -8.23 2.77 -23.94
C ILE A 175 -9.36 3.60 -24.56
N LYS A 176 -9.54 3.54 -25.88
CA LYS A 176 -10.56 4.33 -26.60
C LYS A 176 -11.99 4.01 -26.15
N GLU A 177 -12.24 2.76 -25.76
CA GLU A 177 -13.56 2.29 -25.36
C GLU A 177 -13.84 2.46 -23.86
N LEU A 178 -12.92 3.03 -23.09
CA LEU A 178 -13.21 3.45 -21.71
C LEU A 178 -14.25 4.58 -21.74
N ALA A 179 -15.49 4.21 -21.43
CA ALA A 179 -16.57 5.15 -21.16
C ALA A 179 -16.66 5.37 -19.65
N PHE A 180 -16.66 6.63 -19.23
CA PHE A 180 -17.05 6.99 -17.87
C PHE A 180 -18.58 7.06 -17.85
N GLU A 181 -19.22 6.17 -17.10
CA GLU A 181 -20.65 6.22 -16.86
C GLU A 181 -20.93 7.26 -15.76
N ASP A 182 -22.01 8.04 -15.86
CA ASP A 182 -22.38 9.06 -14.86
C ASP A 182 -22.73 8.46 -13.48
N ASP A 183 -22.85 7.13 -13.40
CA ASP A 183 -23.03 6.37 -12.16
C ASP A 183 -21.69 5.88 -11.56
N ASP A 184 -20.53 6.28 -12.11
CA ASP A 184 -19.22 6.00 -11.54
C ASP A 184 -19.01 6.89 -10.29
N PRO A 185 -18.99 6.30 -9.07
CA PRO A 185 -18.97 7.06 -7.81
C PRO A 185 -17.66 7.83 -7.57
N LEU A 186 -16.70 7.75 -8.50
CA LEU A 186 -15.42 8.47 -8.48
C LEU A 186 -15.41 9.73 -9.36
N TRP A 187 -16.47 10.02 -10.12
CA TRP A 187 -16.55 11.21 -10.97
C TRP A 187 -17.30 12.36 -10.26
N ASN A 188 -16.55 13.35 -9.75
CA ASN A 188 -17.12 14.46 -8.98
C ASN A 188 -17.66 15.62 -9.85
N GLY A 189 -17.66 15.49 -11.18
CA GLY A 189 -18.32 16.45 -12.09
C GLY A 189 -17.76 17.88 -12.12
N GLU A 190 -16.56 18.13 -11.58
CA GLU A 190 -15.96 19.47 -11.59
C GLU A 190 -14.83 19.56 -12.63
N TYR A 191 -15.03 20.45 -13.62
CA TYR A 191 -14.00 20.97 -14.53
C TYR A 191 -13.42 22.28 -14.02
#